data_AF-A0A1Y4WN19-F1
#
_entry.id   AF-A0A1Y4WN19-F1
#
_cell.length_a   1.000
_cell.length_b   1.000
_cell.length_c   1.000
_cell.angle_alpha   90.00
_cell.angle_beta   90.00
_cell.angle_gamma   90.00
#
_symmetry.space_group_name_H-M   'P 1'
#
loop_
_entity.id
_entity.type
_entity.pdbx_description
1 polymer ?
#
loop_
_entity_poly.entity_id
_entity_poly.type
_entity_poly.pdbx_seq_one_letter_code
_entity_poly.pdbx_strand_id
1 'polypeptide(L)'
;MQVVANIERRYLGIFDALVVKTDVLEEGTVATYEDATNRITIDIGHLEEDSPEEILNSVAHECYHAYQHVLVDLYLDSSEEYRSLQVFNTAREYLDEYSDYADGGSTEQEFMEYYFQTVEITARAYADDAVGEYFTRIDAYLAASDNEETE
;
A
#
# COMPACT_ATOMS: atom_id res chain seq x y z
N MET A 1 7.64 11.04 3.14
CA MET A 1 6.38 10.31 2.89
C MET A 1 5.65 10.76 1.62
N GLN A 2 5.14 11.99 1.49
CA GLN A 2 4.38 12.41 0.28
C GLN A 2 5.13 12.19 -1.05
N VAL A 3 6.45 12.37 -1.07
CA VAL A 3 7.28 12.09 -2.26
C VAL A 3 7.26 10.62 -2.63
N VAL A 4 7.36 9.72 -1.64
CA VAL A 4 7.27 8.26 -1.84
C VAL A 4 5.91 7.91 -2.41
N ALA A 5 4.81 8.38 -1.81
CA ALA A 5 3.48 8.12 -2.34
C ALA A 5 3.30 8.60 -3.80
N ASN A 6 3.93 9.71 -4.19
CA ASN A 6 3.92 10.17 -5.58
C ASN A 6 4.72 9.24 -6.52
N ILE A 7 5.82 8.65 -6.04
CA ILE A 7 6.61 7.67 -6.78
C ILE A 7 5.81 6.37 -6.94
N GLU A 8 5.27 5.84 -5.84
CA GLU A 8 4.43 4.62 -5.83
C GLU A 8 3.23 4.76 -6.75
N ARG A 9 2.45 5.84 -6.58
CA ARG A 9 1.33 6.19 -7.46
C ARG A 9 1.74 6.16 -8.93
N ARG A 10 2.89 6.75 -9.27
CA ARG A 10 3.39 6.82 -10.64
C ARG A 10 3.82 5.46 -11.18
N TYR A 11 4.35 4.59 -10.33
CA TYR A 11 4.77 3.24 -10.67
C TYR A 11 3.57 2.30 -10.86
N LEU A 12 2.63 2.33 -9.92
CA LEU A 12 1.39 1.56 -9.92
C LEU A 12 0.36 2.01 -10.97
N GLY A 13 0.56 3.21 -11.55
CA GLY A 13 -0.32 3.73 -12.59
C GLY A 13 -1.62 4.34 -12.06
N ILE A 14 -1.66 4.72 -10.78
CA ILE A 14 -2.82 5.36 -10.15
C ILE A 14 -2.97 6.79 -10.70
N PHE A 15 -4.12 7.09 -11.30
CA PHE A 15 -4.35 8.40 -11.92
C PHE A 15 -4.63 9.50 -10.88
N ASP A 16 -5.40 9.20 -9.84
CA ASP A 16 -5.76 10.19 -8.82
C ASP A 16 -4.61 10.50 -7.88
N ALA A 17 -4.63 11.70 -7.31
CA ALA A 17 -3.58 12.15 -6.41
C ALA A 17 -3.75 11.50 -5.03
N LEU A 18 -2.70 10.82 -4.55
CA LEU A 18 -2.64 10.32 -3.18
C LEU A 18 -2.12 11.42 -2.26
N VAL A 19 -2.87 11.72 -1.21
CA VAL A 19 -2.49 12.73 -0.21
C VAL A 19 -2.06 12.03 1.07
N VAL A 20 -0.81 12.23 1.48
CA VAL A 20 -0.28 11.71 2.74
C VAL A 20 -0.43 12.74 3.84
N LYS A 21 -1.03 12.32 4.97
CA LYS A 21 -1.17 13.10 6.18
C LYS A 21 -0.73 12.29 7.39
N THR A 22 -0.62 12.99 8.51
CA THR A 22 -0.34 12.42 9.83
C THR A 22 -1.49 12.75 10.75
N ASP A 23 -1.94 11.79 11.55
CA ASP A 23 -2.95 11.99 12.58
C ASP A 23 -2.73 10.99 13.73
N VAL A 24 -3.48 11.13 14.82
CA VAL A 24 -3.54 10.08 15.86
C VAL A 24 -4.54 9.03 15.41
N LEU A 25 -4.07 7.80 15.19
CA LEU A 25 -4.91 6.68 14.80
C LEU A 25 -5.38 5.87 16.01
N GLU A 26 -6.30 4.93 15.77
CA GLU A 26 -6.77 4.00 16.80
C GLU A 26 -5.64 3.07 17.26
N GLU A 27 -5.73 2.59 18.50
CA GLU A 27 -4.70 1.74 19.08
C GLU A 27 -4.52 0.46 18.24
N GLY A 28 -3.29 0.25 17.76
CA GLY A 28 -2.96 -0.89 16.89
C GLY A 28 -2.95 -0.57 15.39
N THR A 29 -3.39 0.61 14.97
CA THR A 29 -3.35 1.05 13.57
C THR A 29 -2.19 2.02 13.34
N VAL A 30 -1.20 1.61 12.52
CA VAL A 30 -0.01 2.44 12.21
C VAL A 30 -0.20 3.31 10.96
N ALA A 31 -1.08 2.90 10.05
CA ALA A 31 -1.43 3.62 8.84
C ALA A 31 -2.81 3.19 8.33
N THR A 32 -3.41 4.01 7.47
CA THR A 32 -4.67 3.68 6.79
C THR A 32 -4.83 4.46 5.49
N TYR A 33 -5.48 3.83 4.51
CA TYR A 33 -5.95 4.44 3.27
C TYR A 33 -7.47 4.61 3.27
N GLU A 34 -7.93 5.82 2.94
CA GLU A 34 -9.33 6.16 2.75
C GLU A 34 -9.62 6.42 1.27
N ASP A 35 -10.33 5.50 0.62
CA ASP A 35 -10.66 5.54 -0.81
C ASP A 35 -11.46 6.79 -1.20
N ALA A 36 -12.49 7.12 -0.42
CA ALA A 36 -13.38 8.25 -0.69
C ALA A 36 -12.63 9.61 -0.78
N THR A 37 -11.46 9.74 -0.16
CA THR A 37 -10.67 10.97 -0.19
C THR A 37 -9.26 10.80 -0.77
N ASN A 38 -8.92 9.61 -1.28
CA ASN A 38 -7.59 9.24 -1.75
C ASN A 38 -6.49 9.63 -0.73
N ARG A 39 -6.75 9.35 0.54
CA ARG A 39 -5.91 9.82 1.64
C ARG A 39 -5.22 8.67 2.34
N ILE A 40 -3.91 8.80 2.48
CA ILE A 40 -3.09 7.98 3.34
C ILE A 40 -2.87 8.76 4.64
N THR A 41 -3.20 8.15 5.77
CA THR A 41 -2.93 8.71 7.10
C THR A 41 -1.93 7.80 7.81
N ILE A 42 -0.83 8.38 8.26
CA ILE A 42 0.21 7.69 9.04
C ILE A 42 0.04 8.12 10.50
N ASP A 43 0.10 7.17 11.43
CA ASP A 43 0.06 7.49 12.85
C ASP A 43 1.26 8.36 13.26
N ILE A 44 1.01 9.35 14.13
CA ILE A 44 2.05 10.27 14.59
C ILE A 44 3.10 9.55 15.45
N GLY A 45 2.68 8.63 16.32
CA GLY A 45 3.60 7.85 17.16
C GLY A 45 4.49 6.95 16.30
N HIS A 46 3.88 6.23 15.35
CA HIS A 46 4.60 5.44 14.36
C HIS A 46 5.66 6.29 13.64
N LEU A 47 5.27 7.45 13.10
CA LEU A 47 6.19 8.36 12.40
C LEU A 47 7.36 8.87 13.25
N GLU A 48 7.14 9.10 14.55
CA GLU A 48 8.15 9.67 15.44
C GLU A 48 9.13 8.63 16.01
N GLU A 49 8.68 7.38 16.18
CA GLU A 49 9.39 6.37 16.95
C GLU A 49 10.00 5.25 16.09
N ASP A 50 9.37 4.89 14.97
CA ASP A 50 9.73 3.71 14.19
C ASP A 50 10.77 3.98 13.10
N SER A 51 11.36 2.91 12.57
CA SER A 51 12.45 3.00 11.60
C SER A 51 11.97 3.56 10.24
N PRO A 52 12.84 4.25 9.47
CA PRO A 52 12.50 4.70 8.12
C PRO A 52 12.01 3.58 7.20
N GLU A 53 12.52 2.35 7.39
CA GLU A 53 12.10 1.12 6.74
C GLU A 53 10.62 0.82 7.01
N GLU A 54 10.19 0.88 8.27
CA GLU A 54 8.82 0.64 8.69
C GLU A 54 7.87 1.72 8.16
N ILE A 55 8.26 3.00 8.26
CA ILE A 55 7.47 4.10 7.68
C ILE A 55 7.30 3.95 6.17
N LEU A 56 8.37 3.55 5.48
CA LEU A 56 8.33 3.31 4.03
C LEU A 56 7.42 2.13 3.69
N ASN A 57 7.48 1.04 4.48
CA ASN A 57 6.60 -0.11 4.33
C ASN A 57 5.13 0.32 4.44
N SER A 58 4.76 1.05 5.50
CA SER A 58 3.39 1.53 5.68
C SER A 58 2.94 2.42 4.52
N VAL A 59 3.76 3.38 4.06
CA VAL A 59 3.38 4.22 2.91
C VAL A 59 3.19 3.39 1.64
N ALA A 60 4.06 2.41 1.37
CA ALA A 60 3.94 1.55 0.19
C ALA A 60 2.70 0.62 0.28
N HIS A 61 2.43 0.09 1.47
CA HIS A 61 1.25 -0.71 1.78
C HIS A 61 -0.04 0.08 1.46
N GLU A 62 -0.17 1.29 2.01
CA GLU A 62 -1.36 2.13 1.78
C GLU A 62 -1.48 2.61 0.32
N CYS A 63 -0.36 2.80 -0.39
CA CYS A 63 -0.40 3.06 -1.83
C CYS A 63 -0.92 1.86 -2.62
N TYR A 64 -0.64 0.64 -2.16
CA TYR A 64 -1.13 -0.57 -2.81
C TYR A 64 -2.64 -0.76 -2.57
N HIS A 65 -3.15 -0.42 -1.39
CA HIS A 65 -4.60 -0.35 -1.18
C HIS A 65 -5.28 0.60 -2.17
N ALA A 66 -4.71 1.79 -2.39
CA ALA A 66 -5.22 2.69 -3.43
C ALA A 66 -5.23 2.05 -4.83
N TYR A 67 -4.18 1.30 -5.17
CA TYR A 67 -4.13 0.55 -6.43
C TYR A 67 -5.20 -0.55 -6.52
N GLN A 68 -5.44 -1.27 -5.43
CA GLN A 68 -6.48 -2.32 -5.36
C GLN A 68 -7.87 -1.74 -5.60
N HIS A 69 -8.18 -0.56 -5.03
CA HIS A 69 -9.41 0.16 -5.34
C HIS A 69 -9.54 0.51 -6.82
N VAL A 70 -8.47 1.01 -7.46
CA VAL A 70 -8.46 1.27 -8.91
C VAL A 70 -8.72 0.00 -9.74
N LEU A 71 -8.20 -1.16 -9.31
CA LEU A 71 -8.48 -2.45 -9.96
C LEU A 71 -9.95 -2.85 -9.83
N VAL A 72 -10.54 -2.64 -8.65
CA VAL A 72 -11.97 -2.90 -8.39
C VAL A 72 -12.84 -1.98 -9.25
N ASP A 73 -12.52 -0.69 -9.32
CA ASP A 73 -13.22 0.26 -10.17
C ASP A 73 -13.16 -0.14 -11.64
N LEU A 74 -11.97 -0.52 -12.13
CA LEU A 74 -11.81 -1.01 -13.51
C LEU A 74 -12.65 -2.26 -13.78
N TYR A 75 -12.75 -3.17 -12.82
CA TYR A 75 -13.60 -4.36 -12.91
C TYR A 75 -15.08 -3.99 -12.97
N LEU A 76 -15.53 -3.07 -12.11
CA LEU A 76 -16.91 -2.58 -12.06
C LEU A 76 -17.28 -1.75 -13.30
N ASP A 77 -16.34 -1.03 -13.90
CA ASP A 77 -16.58 -0.26 -15.13
C ASP A 77 -16.52 -1.13 -16.40
N SER A 78 -15.90 -2.30 -16.32
CA SER A 78 -15.82 -3.25 -17.43
C SER A 78 -17.19 -3.90 -17.73
N SER A 79 -17.46 -4.16 -19.01
CA SER A 79 -18.67 -4.87 -19.42
C SER A 79 -18.70 -6.31 -18.89
N GLU A 80 -19.90 -6.87 -18.69
CA GLU A 80 -20.07 -8.22 -18.15
C GLU A 80 -19.31 -9.30 -18.94
N GLU A 81 -19.18 -9.14 -20.27
CA GLU A 81 -18.41 -10.04 -21.12
C GLU A 81 -16.94 -10.11 -20.67
N TYR A 82 -16.33 -8.95 -20.39
CA TYR A 82 -14.93 -8.85 -19.98
C TYR A 82 -14.69 -9.17 -18.51
N ARG A 83 -15.68 -9.01 -17.63
CA ARG A 83 -15.56 -9.34 -16.20
C ARG A 83 -15.25 -10.82 -15.93
N SER A 84 -15.46 -11.69 -16.91
CA SER A 84 -15.12 -13.11 -16.85
C SER A 84 -13.65 -13.42 -17.15
N LEU A 85 -12.89 -12.44 -17.66
CA LEU A 85 -11.47 -12.61 -17.94
C LEU A 85 -10.69 -12.90 -16.66
N GLN A 86 -9.74 -13.83 -16.76
CA GLN A 86 -8.91 -14.27 -15.63
C GLN A 86 -8.14 -13.11 -14.97
N VAL A 87 -7.79 -12.07 -15.74
CA VAL A 87 -7.12 -10.87 -15.22
C VAL A 87 -7.93 -10.15 -14.13
N PHE A 88 -9.26 -10.31 -14.12
CA PHE A 88 -10.15 -9.72 -13.12
C PHE A 88 -10.46 -10.62 -11.92
N ASN A 89 -9.89 -11.83 -11.86
CA ASN A 89 -10.14 -12.72 -10.72
C ASN A 89 -9.75 -12.04 -9.40
N THR A 90 -8.55 -11.46 -9.35
CA THR A 90 -8.04 -10.78 -8.15
C THR A 90 -8.86 -9.54 -7.81
N ALA A 91 -9.27 -8.73 -8.81
CA ALA A 91 -10.13 -7.57 -8.57
C ALA A 91 -11.51 -7.97 -8.00
N ARG A 92 -12.03 -9.14 -8.40
CA ARG A 92 -13.28 -9.67 -7.83
C ARG A 92 -13.10 -10.11 -6.38
N GLU A 93 -12.00 -10.81 -6.07
CA GLU A 93 -11.66 -11.19 -4.69
C GLU A 93 -11.54 -9.95 -3.79
N TYR A 94 -10.88 -8.89 -4.27
CA TYR A 94 -10.80 -7.61 -3.56
C TYR A 94 -12.17 -6.98 -3.33
N LEU A 95 -13.04 -6.97 -4.35
CA LEU A 95 -14.40 -6.43 -4.21
C LEU A 95 -15.21 -7.18 -3.15
N ASP A 96 -15.10 -8.51 -3.14
CA ASP A 96 -15.79 -9.36 -2.18
C ASP A 96 -15.27 -9.07 -0.75
N GLU A 97 -13.95 -8.96 -0.57
CA GLU A 97 -13.33 -8.61 0.72
C GLU A 97 -13.67 -7.19 1.18
N TYR A 98 -13.66 -6.19 0.30
CA TYR A 98 -14.08 -4.82 0.67
C TYR A 98 -15.56 -4.72 1.08
N SER A 99 -16.41 -5.64 0.59
CA SER A 99 -17.83 -5.65 0.92
C SER A 99 -18.11 -6.20 2.33
N ASP A 100 -17.18 -6.98 2.89
CA ASP A 100 -17.26 -7.62 4.21
C ASP A 100 -15.88 -7.63 4.88
N TYR A 101 -15.29 -6.44 4.99
CA TYR A 101 -13.90 -6.27 5.42
C TYR A 101 -13.73 -6.60 6.91
N ALA A 102 -12.81 -7.52 7.21
CA ALA A 102 -12.41 -7.80 8.59
C ALA A 102 -11.43 -6.73 9.08
N ASP A 103 -11.73 -6.07 10.21
CA ASP A 103 -10.98 -4.90 10.73
C ASP A 103 -9.85 -5.24 11.71
N GLY A 104 -9.56 -6.53 11.91
CA GLY A 104 -8.48 -7.02 12.77
C GLY A 104 -8.85 -7.13 14.26
N GLY A 105 -9.93 -6.47 14.70
CA GLY A 105 -10.52 -6.61 16.02
C GLY A 105 -9.55 -6.59 17.20
N SER A 106 -9.93 -7.26 18.30
CA SER A 106 -9.11 -7.35 19.52
C SER A 106 -8.79 -8.79 19.93
N THR A 107 -9.28 -9.77 19.17
CA THR A 107 -9.01 -11.19 19.41
C THR A 107 -8.03 -11.73 18.37
N GLU A 108 -7.30 -12.79 18.73
CA GLU A 108 -6.40 -13.49 17.80
C GLU A 108 -7.14 -13.99 16.56
N GLN A 109 -8.41 -14.41 16.70
CA GLN A 109 -9.20 -14.88 15.58
C GLN A 109 -9.54 -13.74 14.59
N GLU A 110 -10.01 -12.59 15.10
CA GLU A 110 -10.30 -11.41 14.27
C GLU A 110 -9.04 -10.90 13.57
N PHE A 111 -7.90 -10.89 14.28
CA PHE A 111 -6.62 -10.52 13.71
C PHE A 111 -6.23 -11.45 12.56
N MET A 112 -6.40 -12.77 12.74
CA MET A 112 -6.06 -13.75 11.71
C MET A 112 -7.00 -13.68 10.51
N GLU A 113 -8.28 -13.36 10.72
CA GLU A 113 -9.25 -13.12 9.65
C GLU A 113 -8.81 -11.93 8.81
N TYR A 114 -8.51 -10.79 9.43
CA TYR A 114 -7.93 -9.63 8.77
C TYR A 114 -6.62 -9.96 8.05
N TYR A 115 -5.68 -10.59 8.75
CA TYR A 115 -4.35 -10.88 8.25
C TYR A 115 -4.36 -11.80 7.04
N PHE A 116 -5.33 -12.71 6.91
CA PHE A 116 -5.39 -13.60 5.74
C PHE A 116 -6.28 -13.11 4.60
N GLN A 117 -6.80 -11.89 4.66
CA GLN A 117 -7.45 -11.27 3.51
C GLN A 117 -6.44 -11.08 2.38
N THR A 118 -6.87 -11.34 1.15
CA THR A 118 -6.06 -11.21 -0.07
C THR A 118 -5.61 -9.76 -0.27
N VAL A 119 -6.46 -8.78 0.03
CA VAL A 119 -6.11 -7.35 0.00
C VAL A 119 -4.90 -7.06 0.91
N GLU A 120 -4.90 -7.60 2.12
CA GLU A 120 -3.83 -7.41 3.11
C GLU A 120 -2.55 -8.17 2.75
N ILE A 121 -2.67 -9.42 2.30
CA ILE A 121 -1.54 -10.25 1.88
C ILE A 121 -0.79 -9.59 0.71
N THR A 122 -1.54 -9.12 -0.30
CA THR A 122 -0.93 -8.55 -1.50
C THR A 122 -0.37 -7.14 -1.25
N ALA A 123 -1.00 -6.34 -0.39
CA ALA A 123 -0.45 -5.06 0.04
C ALA A 123 0.86 -5.21 0.83
N ARG A 124 0.92 -6.16 1.79
CA ARG A 124 2.17 -6.47 2.50
C ARG A 124 3.27 -6.98 1.59
N ALA A 125 2.96 -7.92 0.71
CA ALA A 125 3.95 -8.46 -0.23
C ALA A 125 4.53 -7.35 -1.13
N TYR A 126 3.68 -6.46 -1.65
CA TYR A 126 4.14 -5.31 -2.42
C TYR A 126 5.01 -4.35 -1.61
N ALA A 127 4.59 -4.02 -0.38
CA ALA A 127 5.33 -3.11 0.49
C ALA A 127 6.74 -3.64 0.82
N ASP A 128 6.84 -4.94 1.12
CA ASP A 128 8.11 -5.61 1.39
C ASP A 128 9.06 -5.55 0.17
N ASP A 129 8.54 -5.85 -1.02
CA ASP A 129 9.29 -5.78 -2.27
C ASP A 129 9.73 -4.33 -2.58
N ALA A 130 8.82 -3.36 -2.42
CA ALA A 130 9.09 -1.95 -2.67
C ALA A 130 10.19 -1.41 -1.74
N VAL A 131 10.10 -1.69 -0.43
CA VAL A 131 11.14 -1.32 0.55
C VAL A 131 12.49 -1.90 0.13
N GLY A 132 12.54 -3.20 -0.19
CA GLY A 132 13.76 -3.85 -0.66
C GLY A 132 14.35 -3.19 -1.91
N GLU A 133 13.50 -2.82 -2.86
CA GLU A 133 13.91 -2.11 -4.08
C GLU A 133 14.45 -0.71 -3.78
N TYR A 134 13.81 0.07 -2.90
CA TYR A 134 14.31 1.40 -2.51
C TYR A 134 15.71 1.33 -1.92
N PHE A 135 15.92 0.47 -0.92
CA PHE A 135 17.23 0.35 -0.27
C PHE A 135 18.30 -0.18 -1.22
N THR A 136 17.96 -1.17 -2.07
CA THR A 136 18.86 -1.67 -3.10
C THR A 136 19.31 -0.56 -4.06
N ARG A 137 18.38 0.30 -4.49
CA ARG A 137 18.67 1.42 -5.40
C ARG A 137 19.48 2.52 -4.71
N ILE A 138 19.22 2.81 -3.43
CA ILE A 138 20.00 3.76 -2.63
C ILE A 138 21.44 3.28 -2.49
N ASP A 139 21.64 2.02 -2.10
CA ASP A 139 22.97 1.43 -1.96
C ASP A 139 23.75 1.45 -3.28
N ALA A 140 23.08 1.11 -4.39
CA ALA A 140 23.68 1.17 -5.72
C ALA A 140 24.07 2.60 -6.13
N TYR A 141 23.24 3.60 -5.79
CA TYR A 141 23.52 5.01 -6.07
C TYR A 141 24.73 5.51 -5.25
N LEU A 142 24.79 5.19 -3.97
CA LEU A 142 25.90 5.58 -3.09
C LEU A 142 27.22 4.92 -3.51
N ALA A 143 27.19 3.63 -3.87
CA ALA A 143 28.36 2.94 -4.37
C ALA A 143 28.86 3.52 -5.71
N ALA A 144 27.97 4.01 -6.57
CA ALA A 144 28.36 4.65 -7.82
C ALA A 144 29.00 6.03 -7.56
N SER A 145 28.45 6.84 -6.64
CA SER A 145 29.02 8.16 -6.31
C SER A 145 30.40 8.07 -5.67
N ASP A 146 30.65 7.06 -4.82
CA ASP A 146 31.95 6.87 -4.19
C ASP A 146 33.05 6.53 -5.21
N ASN A 147 32.69 5.85 -6.31
CA ASN A 147 33.63 5.54 -7.38
C ASN A 147 33.98 6.78 -8.22
N GLU A 148 33.02 7.67 -8.47
CA GLU A 148 33.24 8.91 -9.24
C GLU A 148 34.12 9.94 -8.49
N GLU A 149 34.15 9.93 -7.16
CA GLU A 149 35.04 10.83 -6.37
C GLU A 149 36.50 10.34 -6.29
N THR A 150 36.78 9.12 -6.75
CA THR A 150 38.13 8.51 -6.70
C THR A 150 38.89 8.49 -8.03
N GLU A 151 38.32 9.02 -9.12
CA GLU A 151 38.96 9.24 -10.43
C GLU A 151 39.36 10.71 -10.67
#